data_AF-A0A7C3C7K3-F1
#
_entry.id   AF-A0A7C3C7K3-F1
#
_cell.length_a   1.000
_cell.length_b   1.000
_cell.length_c   1.000
_cell.angle_alpha   90.00
_cell.angle_beta   90.00
_cell.angle_gamma   90.00
#
_symmetry.space_group_name_H-M   'P 1'
#
loop_
_entity.id
_entity.type
_entity.pdbx_description
1 polymer ?
#
loop_
_entity_poly.entity_id
_entity_poly.type
_entity_poly.pdbx_seq_one_letter_code
_entity_poly.pdbx_strand_id
1 'polypeptide(L)'
;MGSGDRAEGLLARAFDSGFDAAHDTYNGMAAGSDGRIYYVLCPDTLDDAARLYSYDPAADEIRFLLDLNEACGQAGLKAVPQGKVHVPLIEHEGKLYFATHVGYYKRVEGMEMLPVPPPEGYAPYPGGHFLAYDMKTGASEDFAVAPDGEGILTMAMDKQRCRLYGITWPGGKFLRYDLATRELRNFGPISELGESVRGPRYRTLCRAMAVDPQDGSVYY
;
A
#
# COMPACT_ATOMS: atom_id res chain seq x y z
N MET A 1 24.10 30.03 -38.37
CA MET A 1 22.98 30.05 -37.40
C MET A 1 22.57 28.60 -37.21
N GLY A 2 22.95 27.99 -36.09
CA GLY A 2 22.64 26.59 -35.81
C GLY A 2 21.15 26.45 -35.48
N SER A 3 20.44 25.63 -36.24
CA SER A 3 19.12 25.14 -35.90
C SER A 3 19.24 24.29 -34.63
N GLY A 4 18.86 24.86 -33.49
CA GLY A 4 18.76 24.10 -32.26
C GLY A 4 17.65 23.05 -32.40
N ASP A 5 18.02 21.78 -32.31
CA ASP A 5 17.08 20.68 -32.09
C ASP A 5 16.26 21.01 -30.84
N ARG A 6 14.97 21.31 -31.02
CA ARG A 6 14.02 21.28 -29.91
C ARG A 6 13.86 19.82 -29.54
N ALA A 7 14.19 19.46 -28.31
CA ALA A 7 13.87 18.14 -27.77
C ALA A 7 12.36 17.88 -27.97
N GLU A 8 12.02 16.84 -28.74
CA GLU A 8 10.64 16.38 -28.87
C GLU A 8 10.15 15.99 -27.47
N GLY A 9 9.08 16.64 -27.03
CA GLY A 9 8.51 16.41 -25.70
C GLY A 9 7.85 15.03 -25.61
N LEU A 10 7.70 14.54 -24.38
CA LEU A 10 6.88 13.35 -24.11
C LEU A 10 5.40 13.71 -24.27
N LEU A 11 4.70 13.01 -25.17
CA LEU A 11 3.24 13.08 -25.29
C LEU A 11 2.61 12.14 -24.25
N ALA A 12 1.82 12.70 -23.34
CA ALA A 12 1.06 11.94 -22.36
C ALA A 12 -0.42 11.87 -22.76
N ARG A 13 -1.05 10.72 -22.52
CA ARG A 13 -2.51 10.54 -22.60
C ARG A 13 -3.04 10.29 -21.20
N ALA A 14 -4.09 11.03 -20.82
CA ALA A 14 -4.79 10.81 -19.56
C ALA A 14 -5.84 9.70 -19.70
N PHE A 15 -6.05 8.97 -18.62
CA PHE A 15 -6.99 7.86 -18.50
C PHE A 15 -7.82 8.10 -17.26
N ASP A 16 -9.14 8.04 -17.40
CA ASP A 16 -10.08 8.27 -16.30
C ASP A 16 -10.66 6.93 -15.84
N SER A 17 -10.38 6.56 -14.59
CA SER A 17 -10.86 5.33 -13.97
C SER A 17 -12.26 5.47 -13.37
N GLY A 18 -12.88 6.66 -13.41
CA GLY A 18 -14.24 6.92 -12.91
C GLY A 18 -14.36 6.88 -11.40
N PHE A 19 -13.29 7.23 -10.67
CA PHE A 19 -13.28 7.26 -9.21
C PHE A 19 -13.05 8.68 -8.69
N ASP A 20 -14.14 9.42 -8.51
CA ASP A 20 -14.12 10.85 -8.17
C ASP A 20 -13.40 11.17 -6.86
N ALA A 21 -13.41 10.24 -5.89
CA ALA A 21 -12.72 10.41 -4.61
C ALA A 21 -11.21 10.12 -4.69
N ALA A 22 -10.69 9.67 -5.83
CA ALA A 22 -9.26 9.41 -6.00
C ALA A 22 -8.44 10.69 -5.83
N HIS A 23 -7.45 10.65 -4.94
CA HIS A 23 -6.52 11.74 -4.71
C HIS A 23 -5.13 11.41 -5.28
N ASP A 24 -4.54 10.29 -4.85
CA ASP A 24 -3.17 9.90 -5.23
C ASP A 24 -3.06 8.44 -5.70
N THR A 25 -1.98 8.17 -6.43
CA THR A 25 -1.33 6.86 -6.49
C THR A 25 0.07 7.01 -5.91
N TYR A 26 0.39 6.26 -4.85
CA TYR A 26 1.74 6.24 -4.28
C TYR A 26 2.62 5.22 -5.03
N ASN A 27 3.24 4.26 -4.35
CA ASN A 27 4.01 3.20 -5.01
C ASN A 27 3.13 2.06 -5.56
N GLY A 28 1.82 2.07 -5.33
CA GLY A 28 0.88 0.99 -5.67
C GLY A 28 0.58 0.87 -7.16
N MET A 29 1.61 0.74 -8.01
CA MET A 29 1.48 0.52 -9.46
C MET A 29 2.56 -0.45 -9.96
N ALA A 30 2.20 -1.34 -10.89
CA ALA A 30 3.14 -2.23 -11.57
C ALA A 30 2.61 -2.70 -12.93
N ALA A 31 3.52 -3.07 -13.84
CA ALA A 31 3.18 -3.87 -15.01
C ALA A 31 3.13 -5.35 -14.61
N GLY A 32 2.04 -6.03 -14.95
CA GLY A 32 1.90 -7.47 -14.79
C GLY A 32 2.50 -8.24 -15.96
N SER A 33 2.85 -9.50 -15.73
CA SER A 33 3.32 -10.42 -16.78
C SER A 33 2.28 -10.73 -17.86
N ASP A 34 1.01 -10.42 -17.62
CA ASP A 34 -0.10 -10.49 -18.59
C ASP A 34 -0.16 -9.28 -19.54
N GLY A 35 0.76 -8.32 -19.41
CA GLY A 35 0.84 -7.12 -20.23
C GLY A 35 -0.06 -5.98 -19.77
N ARG A 36 -0.80 -6.14 -18.67
CA ARG A 36 -1.65 -5.08 -18.09
C ARG A 36 -0.87 -4.23 -17.11
N ILE A 37 -1.35 -3.02 -16.88
CA ILE A 37 -0.85 -2.12 -15.84
C ILE A 37 -1.84 -2.16 -14.68
N TYR A 38 -1.37 -2.56 -13.50
CA TYR A 38 -2.15 -2.57 -12.27
C TYR A 38 -1.81 -1.36 -11.43
N TYR A 39 -2.82 -0.71 -10.84
CA TYR A 39 -2.61 0.49 -10.04
C TYR A 39 -3.71 0.65 -9.00
N VAL A 40 -3.36 1.28 -7.87
CA VAL A 40 -4.28 1.57 -6.77
C VAL A 40 -4.50 3.07 -6.68
N LEU A 41 -5.77 3.48 -6.79
CA LEU A 41 -6.19 4.85 -6.54
C LEU A 41 -6.61 5.01 -5.08
N CYS A 42 -6.07 6.02 -4.42
CA CYS A 42 -6.19 6.23 -2.98
C CYS A 42 -7.03 7.49 -2.69
N PRO A 43 -8.17 7.38 -2.02
CA PRO A 43 -8.91 8.54 -1.52
C PRO A 43 -8.31 9.07 -0.21
N ASP A 44 -8.72 10.29 0.16
CA ASP A 44 -8.46 10.91 1.47
C ASP A 44 -9.75 11.13 2.28
N THR A 45 -10.84 10.44 1.89
CA THR A 45 -12.16 10.50 2.52
C THR A 45 -12.35 9.42 3.59
N LEU A 46 -13.43 9.52 4.37
CA LEU A 46 -13.79 8.52 5.38
C LEU A 46 -14.71 7.41 4.84
N ASP A 47 -15.38 7.67 3.72
CA ASP A 47 -16.41 6.79 3.16
C ASP A 47 -15.90 5.90 2.03
N ASP A 48 -14.74 6.21 1.47
CA ASP A 48 -14.14 5.44 0.38
C ASP A 48 -12.85 4.72 0.85
N ALA A 49 -12.71 3.47 0.43
CA ALA A 49 -11.44 2.76 0.49
C ALA A 49 -10.61 3.02 -0.77
N ALA A 50 -9.33 2.68 -0.72
CA ALA A 50 -8.52 2.58 -1.92
C ALA A 50 -9.09 1.48 -2.81
N ARG A 51 -8.88 1.63 -4.13
CA ARG A 51 -9.41 0.72 -5.13
C ARG A 51 -8.31 0.28 -6.10
N LEU A 52 -8.19 -1.02 -6.32
CA LEU A 52 -7.28 -1.60 -7.32
C LEU A 52 -7.97 -1.62 -8.69
N TYR A 53 -7.23 -1.21 -9.71
CA TYR A 53 -7.62 -1.24 -11.11
C TYR A 53 -6.58 -1.96 -11.96
N SER A 54 -6.99 -2.36 -13.16
CA SER A 54 -6.07 -2.62 -14.26
C SER A 54 -6.38 -1.77 -15.47
N TYR A 55 -5.35 -1.49 -16.26
CA TYR A 55 -5.43 -0.95 -17.61
C TYR A 55 -4.81 -1.96 -18.56
N ASP A 56 -5.53 -2.29 -19.63
CA ASP A 56 -5.09 -3.15 -20.71
C ASP A 56 -4.65 -2.28 -21.91
N PRO A 57 -3.34 -2.13 -22.16
CA PRO A 57 -2.86 -1.29 -23.25
C PRO A 57 -3.22 -1.81 -24.65
N ALA A 58 -3.51 -3.11 -24.79
CA ALA A 58 -3.88 -3.70 -26.07
C ALA A 58 -5.35 -3.45 -26.40
N ALA A 59 -6.22 -3.45 -25.39
CA ALA A 59 -7.65 -3.20 -25.53
C ALA A 59 -8.06 -1.73 -25.30
N ASP A 60 -7.16 -0.90 -24.79
CA ASP A 60 -7.44 0.47 -24.33
C ASP A 60 -8.57 0.51 -23.29
N GLU A 61 -8.53 -0.43 -22.34
CA GLU A 61 -9.63 -0.67 -21.38
C GLU A 61 -9.15 -0.57 -19.94
N ILE A 62 -9.90 0.13 -19.10
CA ILE A 62 -9.71 0.17 -17.64
C ILE A 62 -10.75 -0.71 -16.98
N ARG A 63 -10.33 -1.49 -15.97
CA ARG A 63 -11.22 -2.31 -15.15
C ARG A 63 -11.00 -2.02 -13.68
N PHE A 64 -12.10 -1.81 -12.96
CA PHE A 64 -12.14 -1.90 -11.50
C PHE A 64 -11.99 -3.37 -11.09
N LEU A 65 -11.12 -3.64 -10.11
CA LEU A 65 -10.80 -5.01 -9.68
C LEU A 65 -11.17 -5.30 -8.23
N LEU A 66 -10.88 -4.36 -7.31
CA LEU A 66 -10.99 -4.63 -5.87
C LEU A 66 -11.21 -3.34 -5.07
N ASP A 67 -12.14 -3.37 -4.12
CA ASP A 67 -12.25 -2.40 -3.03
C ASP A 67 -11.47 -2.94 -1.81
N LEU A 68 -10.60 -2.13 -1.21
CA LEU A 68 -9.72 -2.61 -0.15
C LEU A 68 -10.41 -2.82 1.20
N ASN A 69 -11.54 -2.17 1.47
CA ASN A 69 -12.34 -2.54 2.64
C ASN A 69 -13.00 -3.91 2.43
N GLU A 70 -13.52 -4.19 1.24
CA GLU A 70 -14.06 -5.52 0.91
C GLU A 70 -12.98 -6.61 0.99
N ALA A 71 -11.81 -6.36 0.41
CA ALA A 71 -10.67 -7.28 0.40
C ALA A 71 -10.21 -7.69 1.80
N CYS A 72 -10.24 -6.74 2.74
CA CYS A 72 -9.87 -6.94 4.14
C CYS A 72 -11.02 -7.47 5.01
N GLY A 73 -12.19 -7.74 4.44
CA GLY A 73 -13.38 -8.16 5.21
C GLY A 73 -13.95 -7.06 6.11
N GLN A 74 -13.73 -5.79 5.77
CA GLN A 74 -14.06 -4.59 6.55
C GLN A 74 -15.20 -3.76 5.96
N ALA A 75 -15.83 -4.24 4.88
CA ALA A 75 -17.00 -3.59 4.31
C ALA A 75 -18.11 -3.39 5.36
N GLY A 76 -18.65 -2.18 5.43
CA GLY A 76 -19.74 -1.83 6.34
C GLY A 76 -19.36 -1.72 7.83
N LEU A 77 -18.10 -1.97 8.23
CA LEU A 77 -17.66 -1.80 9.63
C LEU A 77 -17.71 -0.35 10.10
N LYS A 78 -17.75 0.60 9.15
CA LYS A 78 -17.69 2.04 9.42
C LYS A 78 -16.46 2.39 10.26
N ALA A 79 -15.34 1.73 10.00
CA ALA A 79 -14.04 2.06 10.54
C ALA A 79 -13.35 3.07 9.63
N VAL A 80 -12.31 3.76 10.15
CA VAL A 80 -11.39 4.52 9.28
C VAL A 80 -10.90 3.58 8.16
N PRO A 81 -10.96 3.97 6.87
CA PRO A 81 -10.86 3.03 5.77
C PRO A 81 -9.43 2.60 5.46
N GLN A 82 -9.33 1.44 4.78
CA GLN A 82 -8.16 0.98 4.04
C GLN A 82 -7.94 1.86 2.80
N GLY A 83 -7.64 3.14 3.01
CA GLY A 83 -7.70 4.17 1.97
C GLY A 83 -6.40 4.37 1.18
N LYS A 84 -5.30 3.69 1.54
CA LYS A 84 -4.01 3.87 0.86
C LYS A 84 -3.25 2.58 0.60
N VAL A 85 -2.41 2.59 -0.43
CA VAL A 85 -1.35 1.62 -0.69
C VAL A 85 -0.05 2.39 -0.95
N HIS A 86 0.85 2.42 0.05
CA HIS A 86 2.15 3.10 -0.05
C HIS A 86 3.27 2.22 -0.62
N VAL A 87 2.96 0.96 -0.91
CA VAL A 87 3.94 -0.06 -1.26
C VAL A 87 3.81 -0.50 -2.72
N PRO A 88 4.87 -1.03 -3.34
CA PRO A 88 4.79 -1.59 -4.68
C PRO A 88 3.82 -2.78 -4.77
N LEU A 89 3.24 -2.99 -5.95
CA LEU A 89 2.57 -4.24 -6.30
C LEU A 89 3.63 -5.24 -6.75
N ILE A 90 3.86 -6.30 -5.98
CA ILE A 90 4.91 -7.28 -6.25
C ILE A 90 4.28 -8.53 -6.86
N GLU A 91 4.54 -8.77 -8.14
CA GLU A 91 4.05 -9.99 -8.80
C GLU A 91 4.89 -11.22 -8.39
N HIS A 92 4.21 -12.29 -7.98
CA HIS A 92 4.79 -13.60 -7.76
C HIS A 92 3.74 -14.70 -7.94
N GLU A 93 4.06 -15.75 -8.71
CA GLU A 93 3.18 -16.90 -8.97
C GLU A 93 1.76 -16.53 -9.44
N GLY A 94 1.64 -15.51 -10.31
CA GLY A 94 0.36 -15.07 -10.87
C GLY A 94 -0.51 -14.24 -9.91
N LYS A 95 0.04 -13.85 -8.75
CA LYS A 95 -0.60 -12.93 -7.80
C LYS A 95 0.19 -11.63 -7.64
N LEU A 96 -0.51 -10.54 -7.37
CA LEU A 96 0.06 -9.26 -6.95
C LEU A 96 0.00 -9.16 -5.43
N TYR A 97 1.15 -9.14 -4.77
CA TYR A 97 1.28 -8.95 -3.32
C TYR A 97 1.51 -7.47 -2.99
N PHE A 98 0.76 -6.96 -2.02
CA PHE A 98 0.85 -5.57 -1.58
C PHE A 98 0.33 -5.44 -0.14
N ALA A 99 0.31 -4.22 0.37
CA ALA A 99 -0.18 -3.94 1.71
C ALA A 99 -0.93 -2.62 1.81
N THR A 100 -1.87 -2.57 2.74
CA THR A 100 -2.74 -1.41 2.93
C THR A 100 -2.25 -0.47 4.03
N HIS A 101 -2.71 0.77 3.93
CA HIS A 101 -2.42 1.85 4.84
C HIS A 101 -3.68 2.69 5.08
N VAL A 102 -3.69 3.42 6.20
CA VAL A 102 -4.80 4.29 6.59
C VAL A 102 -5.08 5.35 5.52
N GLY A 103 -6.36 5.56 5.21
CA GLY A 103 -6.83 6.56 4.24
C GLY A 103 -6.93 7.97 4.77
N TYR A 104 -7.34 8.09 6.04
CA TYR A 104 -7.70 9.36 6.66
C TYR A 104 -6.81 9.68 7.86
N TYR A 105 -6.32 10.92 7.91
CA TYR A 105 -5.39 11.39 8.92
C TYR A 105 -5.98 12.57 9.66
N LYS A 106 -5.67 12.66 10.96
CA LYS A 106 -5.85 13.90 11.70
C LYS A 106 -4.58 14.74 11.58
N ARG A 107 -4.72 16.01 11.19
CA ARG A 107 -3.60 16.96 11.23
C ARG A 107 -3.54 17.63 12.60
N VAL A 108 -2.45 17.42 13.32
CA VAL A 108 -2.18 18.06 14.61
C VAL A 108 -0.88 18.83 14.48
N GLU A 109 -0.97 20.16 14.58
CA GLU A 109 0.20 21.06 14.52
C GLU A 109 1.10 20.84 13.29
N GLY A 110 0.46 20.54 12.14
CA GLY A 110 1.15 20.31 10.86
C GLY A 110 1.67 18.88 10.63
N MET A 111 1.47 17.96 11.58
CA MET A 111 1.82 16.54 11.46
C MET A 111 0.57 15.69 11.22
N GLU A 112 0.68 14.72 10.30
CA GLU A 112 -0.34 13.70 10.09
C GLU A 112 -0.25 12.64 11.19
N MET A 113 -1.38 12.33 11.80
CA MET A 113 -1.50 11.40 12.91
C MET A 113 -2.66 10.45 12.63
N LEU A 114 -2.57 9.23 13.20
CA LEU A 114 -3.75 8.36 13.27
C LEU A 114 -4.89 9.13 13.96
N PRO A 115 -6.12 9.03 13.45
CA PRO A 115 -7.27 9.70 14.04
C PRO A 115 -7.67 8.97 15.33
N VAL A 116 -6.99 9.30 16.44
CA VAL A 116 -7.29 8.79 17.77
C VAL A 116 -7.65 9.97 18.69
N PRO A 117 -8.90 10.06 19.19
CA PRO A 117 -10.05 9.21 18.86
C PRO A 117 -10.48 9.33 17.39
N PRO A 118 -11.19 8.32 16.84
CA PRO A 118 -11.70 8.38 15.47
C PRO A 118 -12.75 9.48 15.30
N PRO A 119 -13.05 9.89 14.05
CA PRO A 119 -14.15 10.81 13.77
C PRO A 119 -15.49 10.28 14.28
N GLU A 120 -16.42 11.19 14.56
CA GLU A 120 -17.73 10.83 15.10
C GLU A 120 -18.45 9.81 14.21
N GLY A 121 -18.93 8.72 14.83
CA GLY A 121 -19.63 7.66 14.12
C GLY A 121 -18.73 6.72 13.32
N TYR A 122 -17.40 6.79 13.46
CA TYR A 122 -16.47 5.81 12.91
C TYR A 122 -15.73 5.03 14.01
N ALA A 123 -15.44 3.75 13.73
CA ALA A 123 -14.51 2.97 14.52
C ALA A 123 -13.04 3.32 14.18
N PRO A 124 -12.07 3.07 15.08
CA PRO A 124 -10.64 3.27 14.81
C PRO A 124 -10.17 2.47 13.59
N TYR A 125 -9.08 2.91 12.96
CA TYR A 125 -8.43 2.15 11.89
C TYR A 125 -8.02 0.76 12.41
N PRO A 126 -8.48 -0.35 11.80
CA PRO A 126 -8.21 -1.69 12.34
C PRO A 126 -6.75 -2.14 12.22
N GLY A 127 -5.98 -1.51 11.32
CA GLY A 127 -4.62 -1.89 10.96
C GLY A 127 -4.50 -2.17 9.46
N GLY A 128 -3.30 -2.02 8.91
CA GLY A 128 -2.99 -2.34 7.52
C GLY A 128 -2.83 -3.83 7.31
N HIS A 129 -3.19 -4.32 6.12
CA HIS A 129 -3.20 -5.73 5.78
C HIS A 129 -2.09 -6.05 4.80
N PHE A 130 -1.50 -7.24 4.91
CA PHE A 130 -0.83 -7.87 3.77
C PHE A 130 -1.89 -8.58 2.92
N LEU A 131 -1.93 -8.24 1.64
CA LEU A 131 -2.92 -8.77 0.68
C LEU A 131 -2.23 -9.40 -0.53
N ALA A 132 -2.95 -10.29 -1.20
CA ALA A 132 -2.68 -10.67 -2.58
C ALA A 132 -3.93 -10.56 -3.45
N TYR A 133 -3.73 -10.23 -4.73
CA TYR A 133 -4.76 -10.31 -5.77
C TYR A 133 -4.33 -11.31 -6.85
N ASP A 134 -5.14 -12.33 -7.10
CA ASP A 134 -4.90 -13.33 -8.13
C ASP A 134 -5.30 -12.80 -9.52
N MET A 135 -4.32 -12.64 -10.40
CA MET A 135 -4.50 -11.97 -11.70
C MET A 135 -5.37 -12.78 -12.68
N LYS A 136 -5.53 -14.08 -12.44
CA LYS A 136 -6.31 -14.98 -13.30
C LYS A 136 -7.76 -15.08 -12.87
N THR A 137 -8.00 -15.20 -11.56
CA THR A 137 -9.32 -15.47 -10.99
C THR A 137 -10.02 -14.21 -10.48
N GLY A 138 -9.26 -13.15 -10.22
CA GLY A 138 -9.78 -11.93 -9.59
C GLY A 138 -10.01 -12.05 -8.08
N ALA A 139 -9.59 -13.14 -7.46
CA ALA A 139 -9.75 -13.34 -6.02
C ALA A 139 -8.71 -12.55 -5.22
N SER A 140 -9.13 -11.93 -4.13
CA SER A 140 -8.24 -11.37 -3.11
C SER A 140 -8.01 -12.37 -1.97
N GLU A 141 -6.81 -12.33 -1.39
CA GLU A 141 -6.45 -13.08 -0.19
C GLU A 141 -5.90 -12.13 0.86
N ASP A 142 -6.44 -12.23 2.08
CA ASP A 142 -6.01 -11.46 3.25
C ASP A 142 -5.19 -12.34 4.19
N PHE A 143 -3.95 -11.92 4.46
CA PHE A 143 -2.96 -12.73 5.16
C PHE A 143 -2.84 -12.39 6.64
N ALA A 144 -2.70 -11.10 6.95
CA ALA A 144 -2.37 -10.65 8.28
C ALA A 144 -2.60 -9.14 8.43
N VAL A 145 -2.98 -8.74 9.64
CA VAL A 145 -3.19 -7.34 10.03
C VAL A 145 -2.00 -6.85 10.85
N ALA A 146 -1.49 -5.67 10.52
CA ALA A 146 -0.48 -4.98 11.30
C ALA A 146 -1.02 -4.62 12.70
N PRO A 147 -0.19 -4.77 13.75
CA PRO A 147 -0.63 -4.55 15.12
C PRO A 147 -0.88 -3.08 15.43
N ASP A 148 -1.59 -2.83 16.53
CA ASP A 148 -1.82 -1.50 17.12
C ASP A 148 -2.57 -0.51 16.22
N GLY A 149 -3.33 -1.00 15.24
CA GLY A 149 -4.05 -0.14 14.30
C GLY A 149 -3.11 0.67 13.43
N GLU A 150 -1.93 0.13 13.09
CA GLU A 150 -0.94 0.80 12.25
C GLU A 150 -1.07 0.39 10.79
N GLY A 151 -0.80 1.32 9.86
CA GLY A 151 -0.73 1.03 8.42
C GLY A 151 0.60 0.36 8.05
N ILE A 152 0.69 -0.27 6.89
CA ILE A 152 1.97 -0.77 6.35
C ILE A 152 2.49 0.24 5.33
N LEU A 153 3.61 0.87 5.66
CA LEU A 153 4.15 2.01 4.92
C LEU A 153 5.16 1.61 3.85
N THR A 154 5.88 0.53 4.13
CA THR A 154 6.95 0.01 3.28
C THR A 154 6.85 -1.49 3.27
N MET A 155 7.08 -2.11 2.11
CA MET A 155 7.04 -3.55 1.97
C MET A 155 8.07 -4.03 0.95
N ALA A 156 8.58 -5.24 1.20
CA ALA A 156 9.32 -6.04 0.24
C ALA A 156 8.91 -7.51 0.35
N MET A 157 9.28 -8.31 -0.64
CA MET A 157 9.02 -9.75 -0.66
C MET A 157 10.29 -10.52 -0.98
N ASP A 158 10.61 -11.51 -0.15
CA ASP A 158 11.51 -12.60 -0.54
C ASP A 158 10.70 -13.62 -1.33
N LYS A 159 10.80 -13.57 -2.66
CA LYS A 159 10.11 -14.49 -3.57
C LYS A 159 10.65 -15.93 -3.49
N GLN A 160 11.91 -16.12 -3.10
CA GLN A 160 12.49 -17.47 -3.01
C GLN A 160 12.01 -18.21 -1.76
N ARG A 161 11.83 -17.46 -0.66
CA ARG A 161 11.39 -18.01 0.63
C ARG A 161 9.92 -17.74 0.94
N CYS A 162 9.19 -17.10 0.02
CA CYS A 162 7.79 -16.71 0.14
C CYS A 162 7.49 -15.94 1.44
N ARG A 163 8.26 -14.87 1.68
CA ARG A 163 8.10 -14.02 2.88
C ARG A 163 7.80 -12.58 2.49
N LEU A 164 6.81 -11.99 3.14
CA LEU A 164 6.50 -10.57 3.07
C LEU A 164 7.17 -9.86 4.25
N TYR A 165 7.74 -8.69 4.02
CA TYR A 165 8.30 -7.83 5.05
C TYR A 165 7.60 -6.49 5.03
N GLY A 166 7.39 -5.89 6.19
CA GLY A 166 6.70 -4.60 6.33
C GLY A 166 7.32 -3.70 7.39
N ILE A 167 7.27 -2.40 7.17
CA ILE A 167 7.48 -1.39 8.22
C ILE A 167 6.14 -0.70 8.44
N THR A 168 5.66 -0.72 9.67
CA THR A 168 4.37 -0.10 10.01
C THR A 168 4.49 1.41 10.20
N TRP A 169 3.36 2.11 10.14
CA TRP A 169 3.23 3.52 10.46
C TRP A 169 2.09 3.74 11.47
N PRO A 170 2.28 4.61 12.48
CA PRO A 170 3.39 5.54 12.62
C PRO A 170 4.58 5.03 13.44
N GLY A 171 4.45 3.90 14.15
CA GLY A 171 5.46 3.43 15.10
C GLY A 171 6.71 2.78 14.49
N GLY A 172 6.72 2.46 13.19
CA GLY A 172 7.92 1.93 12.54
C GLY A 172 8.29 0.52 12.98
N LYS A 173 7.31 -0.37 13.18
CA LYS A 173 7.55 -1.76 13.59
C LYS A 173 7.94 -2.60 12.39
N PHE A 174 9.00 -3.39 12.51
CA PHE A 174 9.41 -4.32 11.46
C PHE A 174 8.64 -5.63 11.58
N LEU A 175 7.94 -6.00 10.51
CA LEU A 175 7.11 -7.19 10.41
C LEU A 175 7.68 -8.16 9.38
N ARG A 176 7.50 -9.46 9.62
CA ARG A 176 7.61 -10.52 8.62
C ARG A 176 6.35 -11.36 8.64
N TYR A 177 5.74 -11.56 7.49
CA TYR A 177 4.74 -12.61 7.28
C TYR A 177 5.34 -13.74 6.44
N ASP A 178 5.34 -14.96 6.96
CA ASP A 178 5.80 -16.15 6.23
C ASP A 178 4.58 -16.84 5.59
N LEU A 179 4.53 -16.91 4.25
CA LEU A 179 3.36 -17.45 3.53
C LEU A 179 3.19 -18.95 3.76
N ALA A 180 4.28 -19.68 3.99
CA ALA A 180 4.24 -21.13 4.17
C ALA A 180 3.71 -21.50 5.56
N THR A 181 4.20 -20.82 6.61
CA THR A 181 3.78 -21.09 8.00
C THR A 181 2.56 -20.29 8.43
N ARG A 182 2.17 -19.26 7.66
CA ARG A 182 1.14 -18.27 7.99
C ARG A 182 1.41 -17.54 9.30
N GLU A 183 2.69 -17.34 9.60
CA GLU A 183 3.14 -16.65 10.81
C GLU A 183 3.43 -15.18 10.54
N LEU A 184 2.72 -14.28 11.24
CA LEU A 184 3.14 -12.90 11.39
C LEU A 184 4.07 -12.77 12.59
N ARG A 185 5.31 -12.35 12.34
CA ARG A 185 6.30 -12.01 13.37
C ARG A 185 6.52 -10.50 13.39
N ASN A 186 6.39 -9.91 14.58
CA ASN A 186 6.72 -8.51 14.85
C ASN A 186 8.06 -8.45 15.59
N PHE A 187 9.04 -7.76 15.01
CA PHE A 187 10.38 -7.56 15.57
C PHE A 187 10.50 -6.29 16.43
N GLY A 188 9.42 -5.53 16.55
CA GLY A 188 9.38 -4.28 17.29
C GLY A 188 9.81 -3.07 16.46
N PRO A 189 9.84 -1.88 17.08
CA PRO A 189 10.20 -0.64 16.42
C PRO A 189 11.67 -0.63 16.01
N ILE A 190 11.94 -0.12 14.81
CA ILE A 190 13.30 -0.02 14.23
C ILE A 190 13.80 1.43 14.12
N SER A 191 12.99 2.41 14.51
CA SER A 191 13.30 3.83 14.34
C SER A 191 12.76 4.69 15.49
N GLU A 192 13.26 4.45 16.72
CA GLU A 192 12.77 5.13 17.93
C GLU A 192 11.24 5.01 18.10
N LEU A 193 10.52 6.14 18.12
CA LEU A 193 9.05 6.19 18.13
C LEU A 193 8.46 6.48 16.74
N GLY A 194 9.28 6.38 15.68
CA GLY A 194 8.88 6.62 14.31
C GLY A 194 8.26 8.00 14.12
N GLU A 195 7.19 8.03 13.34
CA GLU A 195 6.40 9.22 13.02
C GLU A 195 5.24 9.41 14.02
N SER A 196 5.23 8.67 15.14
CA SER A 196 4.11 8.68 16.11
C SER A 196 4.18 9.81 17.15
N VAL A 197 5.28 10.56 17.18
CA VAL A 197 5.53 11.63 18.15
C VAL A 197 6.17 12.84 17.49
N ARG A 198 6.16 13.97 18.19
CA ARG A 198 6.99 15.13 17.86
C ARG A 198 8.25 15.18 18.70
N GLY A 199 9.25 15.93 18.23
CA GLY A 199 10.45 16.26 19.02
C GLY A 199 11.59 15.25 18.88
N PRO A 200 12.51 15.18 19.86
CA PRO A 200 13.79 14.48 19.71
C PRO A 200 13.71 12.98 19.40
N ARG A 201 12.56 12.35 19.68
CA ARG A 201 12.29 10.93 19.43
C ARG A 201 11.59 10.63 18.10
N TYR A 202 11.19 11.67 17.36
CA TYR A 202 10.66 11.54 16.00
C TYR A 202 11.74 11.02 15.05
N ARG A 203 11.38 10.08 14.19
CA ARG A 203 12.20 9.66 13.06
C ARG A 203 11.30 9.40 11.85
N THR A 204 11.67 9.95 10.71
CA THR A 204 11.05 9.58 9.43
C THR A 204 11.31 8.10 9.15
N LEU A 205 10.27 7.37 8.76
CA LEU A 205 10.36 5.95 8.48
C LEU A 205 10.87 5.70 7.07
N CYS A 206 11.72 4.68 6.91
CA CYS A 206 12.25 4.31 5.60
C CYS A 206 11.13 3.82 4.68
N ARG A 207 11.16 4.25 3.41
CA ARG A 207 10.17 3.93 2.36
C ARG A 207 10.66 2.92 1.33
N ALA A 208 11.82 2.31 1.58
CA ALA A 208 12.41 1.30 0.72
C ALA A 208 12.91 0.13 1.57
N MET A 209 12.86 -1.07 0.99
CA MET A 209 13.46 -2.27 1.56
C MET A 209 14.11 -3.07 0.44
N ALA A 210 15.28 -3.65 0.74
CA ALA A 210 15.96 -4.60 -0.13
C ALA A 210 16.09 -5.95 0.57
N VAL A 211 15.84 -7.02 -0.17
CA VAL A 211 16.05 -8.40 0.31
C VAL A 211 17.28 -8.95 -0.39
N ASP A 212 18.26 -9.44 0.37
CA ASP A 212 19.37 -10.20 -0.19
C ASP A 212 18.85 -11.58 -0.64
N PRO A 213 18.93 -11.92 -1.94
CA PRO A 213 18.43 -13.19 -2.42
C PRO A 213 19.19 -14.40 -1.83
N GLN A 214 20.45 -14.24 -1.44
CA GLN A 214 21.31 -15.34 -1.01
C GLN A 214 20.87 -15.93 0.33
N ASP A 215 20.53 -15.08 1.30
CA ASP A 215 20.22 -15.50 2.67
C ASP A 215 18.83 -15.03 3.17
N GLY A 216 18.19 -14.09 2.47
CA GLY A 216 16.90 -13.51 2.85
C GLY A 216 17.02 -12.38 3.88
N SER A 217 18.22 -11.85 4.12
CA SER A 217 18.47 -10.67 4.95
C SER A 217 17.77 -9.45 4.36
N VAL A 218 17.24 -8.57 5.21
CA VAL A 218 16.47 -7.38 4.80
C VAL A 218 17.18 -6.11 5.24
N TYR A 219 17.31 -5.15 4.33
CA TYR A 219 17.96 -3.86 4.54
C TYR A 219 16.96 -2.72 4.30
N TYR A 220 17.02 -1.71 5.15
CA TYR A 220 16.18 -0.50 5.14
C TYR A 220 16.96 0.69 5.72
#